data_AF-A0A7V6PX66-F1
#
_entry.id   AF-A0A7V6PX66-F1
#
_cell.length_a   1.000
_cell.length_b   1.000
_cell.length_c   1.000
_cell.angle_alpha   90.00
_cell.angle_beta   90.00
_cell.angle_gamma   90.00
#
_symmetry.space_group_name_H-M   'P 1'
#
loop_
_entity.id
_entity.type
_entity.pdbx_description
1 polymer ?
#
loop_
_entity_poly.entity_id
_entity_poly.type
_entity_poly.pdbx_seq_one_letter_code
_entity_poly.pdbx_strand_id
1 'polypeptide(L)' 'MARKQFTTTIDEEVQEKFKEKCSQNGEKMNDVLEAFMKSYINGDFVIEKEVKFSIKKVKK' A
#
# COMPACT_ATOMS: atom_id res chain seq x y z
N MET A 1 4.40 -9.32 20.75
CA MET A 1 3.70 -8.10 20.30
C MET A 1 2.41 -8.52 19.62
N ALA A 2 1.29 -7.85 19.88
CA ALA A 2 -0.01 -8.21 19.32
C ALA A 2 -0.04 -7.90 17.80
N ARG A 3 -0.36 -8.89 16.98
CA ARG A 3 -0.61 -8.69 15.54
C ARG A 3 -2.04 -8.20 15.36
N LYS A 4 -2.23 -7.14 14.57
CA LYS A 4 -3.55 -6.63 14.18
C LYS A 4 -3.76 -6.85 12.69
N GLN A 5 -4.98 -7.16 12.30
CA GLN A 5 -5.33 -7.25 10.88
C GLN A 5 -5.25 -5.85 10.25
N PHE A 6 -4.64 -5.77 9.08
CA PHE A 6 -4.62 -4.57 8.26
C PHE A 6 -5.69 -4.71 7.18
N THR A 7 -6.74 -3.88 7.24
CA THR A 7 -7.83 -3.87 6.26
C THR A 7 -7.92 -2.48 5.64
N THR A 8 -7.88 -2.41 4.31
CA THR A 8 -7.95 -1.15 3.55
C THR A 8 -8.51 -1.45 2.17
N THR A 9 -9.28 -0.51 1.61
CA THR A 9 -9.81 -0.63 0.24
C THR A 9 -8.70 -0.36 -0.76
N ILE A 10 -8.45 -1.32 -1.66
CA ILE A 10 -7.46 -1.27 -2.73
C ILE A 10 -8.16 -1.72 -4.01
N ASP A 11 -7.72 -1.19 -5.15
CA ASP A 11 -8.17 -1.67 -6.46
C ASP A 11 -7.92 -3.18 -6.60
N GLU A 12 -8.91 -3.91 -7.12
CA GLU A 12 -8.90 -5.37 -7.19
C GLU A 12 -7.74 -5.88 -8.05
N GLU A 13 -7.55 -5.28 -9.24
CA GLU A 13 -6.50 -5.69 -10.17
C GLU A 13 -5.11 -5.44 -9.57
N VAL A 14 -4.94 -4.31 -8.88
CA VAL A 14 -3.68 -3.99 -8.16
C VAL A 14 -3.41 -5.03 -7.07
N GLN A 15 -4.42 -5.39 -6.28
CA GLN A 15 -4.28 -6.37 -5.21
C GLN A 15 -3.92 -7.77 -5.75
N GLU A 16 -4.58 -8.21 -6.82
CA GLU A 16 -4.32 -9.50 -7.45
C GLU A 16 -2.91 -9.57 -8.03
N LYS A 17 -2.50 -8.56 -8.81
CA LYS A 17 -1.14 -8.50 -9.37
C LYS A 17 -0.07 -8.47 -8.28
N PHE A 18 -0.29 -7.71 -7.21
CA PHE A 18 0.64 -7.66 -6.09
C PHE A 18 0.76 -9.03 -5.39
N LYS A 19 -0.37 -9.71 -5.15
CA LYS A 19 -0.39 -11.05 -4.56
C LYS A 19 0.30 -12.09 -5.45
N GLU A 20 0.06 -12.05 -6.76
CA GLU A 20 0.73 -12.92 -7.73
C GLU A 20 2.24 -12.69 -7.69
N LYS A 21 2.69 -11.43 -7.69
CA LYS A 21 4.11 -11.10 -7.64
C LYS A 21 4.78 -11.58 -6.35
N CYS A 22 4.12 -11.41 -5.20
CA CYS A 22 4.60 -11.95 -3.93
C CYS A 22 4.75 -13.48 -4.02
N SER A 23 3.76 -14.16 -4.59
CA SER A 23 3.76 -15.63 -4.74
C SER A 23 4.89 -16.12 -5.66
N GLN A 24 5.12 -15.43 -6.79
CA GLN A 24 6.23 -15.71 -7.71
C GLN A 24 7.60 -15.57 -7.02
N ASN A 25 7.72 -14.61 -6.10
CA ASN A 25 8.93 -14.38 -5.33
C ASN A 25 9.05 -15.31 -4.10
N GLY A 26 8.07 -16.20 -3.87
CA GLY A 26 8.04 -17.10 -2.71
C GLY A 26 7.71 -16.41 -1.39
N GLU A 27 7.17 -15.19 -1.42
CA GLU A 27 6.90 -14.37 -0.25
C GLU A 27 5.40 -14.27 0.05
N LYS A 28 5.07 -14.16 1.34
CA LYS A 28 3.69 -13.89 1.77
C LYS A 28 3.42 -12.40 1.68
N MET A 29 2.27 -12.06 1.09
CA MET A 29 1.82 -10.66 0.97
C MET A 29 1.90 -9.86 2.28
N ASN A 30 1.59 -10.49 3.42
CA ASN A 30 1.65 -9.84 4.73
C ASN A 30 3.09 -9.51 5.16
N ASP A 31 4.06 -10.40 4.90
CA ASP A 31 5.47 -10.17 5.22
C ASP A 31 6.05 -9.04 4.35
N VAL A 32 5.69 -9.00 3.06
CA VAL A 32 6.09 -7.93 2.14
C VAL A 32 5.50 -6.58 2.58
N LEU A 33 4.22 -6.54 2.94
CA LEU A 33 3.58 -5.31 3.46
C LEU A 33 4.22 -4.83 4.77
N GLU A 34 4.52 -5.74 5.69
CA GLU A 34 5.17 -5.40 6.95
C GLU A 34 6.59 -4.84 6.71
N ALA A 35 7.35 -5.46 5.81
CA ALA A 35 8.67 -4.97 5.40
C ALA A 35 8.56 -3.59 4.74
N PHE A 36 7.61 -3.39 3.84
CA PHE A 36 7.36 -2.12 3.19
C PHE A 36 7.02 -1.00 4.19
N MET A 37 6.14 -1.29 5.16
CA MET A 37 5.79 -0.35 6.22
C MET A 37 6.99 -0.01 7.11
N LYS A 38 7.79 -1.01 7.49
CA LYS A 38 9.02 -0.80 8.29
C LYS A 38 10.01 0.09 7.55
N SER A 39 10.28 -0.20 6.29
CA SER A 39 11.20 0.59 5.47
C SER A 39 10.70 2.02 5.23
N TYR A 40 9.39 2.21 5.06
CA TYR A 40 8.80 3.54 4.99
C TYR A 40 8.96 4.32 6.31
N ILE A 41 8.74 3.67 7.46
CA ILE A 41 8.92 4.28 8.79
C ILE A 41 10.39 4.65 9.04
N ASN A 42 11.32 3.81 8.60
CA ASN A 42 12.75 4.02 8.79
C ASN A 42 13.34 5.09 7.85
N GLY A 43 12.58 5.53 6.84
CA GLY A 43 13.06 6.50 5.85
C GLY A 43 13.97 5.89 4.79
N ASP A 44 13.93 4.56 4.59
CA ASP A 44 14.69 3.88 3.52
C ASP A 44 14.25 4.35 2.13
N PHE A 45 13.00 4.82 1.99
CA PHE A 45 12.48 5.43 0.78
C PHE A 45 11.36 6.45 1.10
N VAL A 46 11.08 7.33 0.13
CA VAL A 46 9.93 8.24 0.16
C VAL A 46 9.01 7.91 -1.01
N ILE A 47 7.70 7.88 -0.75
CA ILE A 47 6.69 7.72 -1.79
C ILE A 47 6.25 9.10 -2.25
N GLU A 48 6.68 9.51 -3.43
CA GLU A 48 6.14 10.70 -4.10
C GLU A 48 4.75 10.39 -4.65
N LYS A 49 3.72 11.00 -4.07
CA LYS A 49 2.33 10.87 -4.53
C LYS A 49 1.94 12.12 -5.27
N GLU A 50 1.68 12.01 -6.58
CA GLU A 50 1.10 13.09 -7.38
C GLU A 50 -0.39 13.22 -7.01
N VAL A 51 -0.72 14.04 -6.00
CA VAL A 51 -2.10 14.25 -5.59
C VAL A 51 -2.78 15.23 -6.55
N LYS A 52 -3.56 14.71 -7.51
CA LYS A 52 -4.44 15.52 -8.37
C LYS A 52 -5.67 15.95 -7.57
N PHE A 53 -5.57 17.08 -6.86
CA PHE A 53 -6.72 17.71 -6.21
C PHE A 53 -7.67 18.34 -7.24
N SER A 54 -8.84 17.71 -7.49
CA SER A 54 -9.94 18.35 -8.21
C SER A 54 -10.82 19.13 -7.25
N ILE A 55 -10.56 20.42 -7.08
CA ILE A 55 -11.41 21.32 -6.28
C ILE A 55 -12.69 21.61 -7.07
N LYS A 56 -13.81 20.98 -6.69
CA LYS A 56 -15.14 21.43 -7.14
C LYS A 56 -15.56 22.61 -6.26
N LYS A 57 -15.58 23.83 -6.83
CA LYS A 57 -16.17 25.02 -6.19
C LYS A 57 -17.65 24.73 -5.87
N VAL A 58 -17.99 24.65 -4.57
CA VAL A 58 -19.37 24.82 -4.12
C VAL A 58 -19.73 26.29 -4.33
N LYS A 59 -20.64 26.55 -5.28
CA LYS A 59 -21.30 27.85 -5.44
C LYS A 59 -22.19 28.06 -4.22
N LYS A 60 -21.95 29.11 -3.45
CA LYS A 60 -22.90 29.67 -2.48
C LYS A 60 -23.39 31.00 -3.02
#